data_AF-A0A7S2JI64-F1
#
_entry.id   AF-A0A7S2JI64-F1
#
_cell.length_a   1.000
_cell.length_b   1.000
_cell.length_c   1.000
_cell.angle_alpha   90.00
_cell.angle_beta   90.00
_cell.angle_gamma   90.00
#
_symmetry.space_group_name_H-M   'P 1'
#
loop_
_entity.id
_entity.type
_entity.pdbx_description
1 polymer ?
#
loop_
_entity_poly.entity_id
_entity_poly.type
_entity_poly.pdbx_seq_one_letter_code
_entity_poly.pdbx_strand_id
1 'polypeptide(L)'
;ATLYNAAAGLAGGGMADHGGPPFYPVGAFSVNKGFFGKATELLGELPGFVLLSENYYRRAWRLNSVRRLKNIICFLEWVPNKDQLQRLGANMELSERQDAKLSETFALYDPEASGTLNGQALQCFIRSLEIVPDAKDDVLETKDNAWTYAELKDHMSTQHMFKMQRGRYFVALSLEEAEHLRGCMHMLGNNEWPPVCGLPLRCLGALDSTLDDSLLDHVGPVLETAELKYQLETAEQCFRFANSEGDFQERDRQILLRALSQTKVSDRLPWWLDIRSCRRRAQTPWEELPVAKVFVVADLFDDLATKALLFRVRWALAMFRLWPADAF
;
A
#
# COMPACT_ATOMS: atom_id res chain seq x y z
N ALA A 1 15.34 1.01 10.87
CA ALA A 1 13.93 1.32 11.17
C ALA A 1 13.11 0.93 9.95
N THR A 2 12.31 -0.13 10.06
CA THR A 2 11.51 -0.70 8.97
C THR A 2 10.50 0.31 8.42
N LEU A 3 10.12 0.15 7.13
CA LEU A 3 9.11 0.94 6.39
C LEU A 3 7.82 1.24 7.20
N TYR A 4 7.51 0.35 8.13
CA TYR A 4 6.29 0.29 8.91
C TYR A 4 6.40 1.02 10.26
N ASN A 5 7.62 1.40 10.68
CA ASN A 5 7.90 2.11 11.94
C ASN A 5 8.15 3.62 11.78
N ALA A 6 7.90 4.21 10.60
CA ALA A 6 8.03 5.67 10.41
C ALA A 6 7.11 6.51 11.32
N ALA A 7 6.05 5.89 11.87
CA ALA A 7 5.17 6.51 12.86
C ALA A 7 5.76 6.57 14.28
N ALA A 8 6.93 5.96 14.56
CA ALA A 8 7.51 5.98 15.91
C ALA A 8 7.83 7.41 16.40
N GLY A 9 8.05 8.37 15.49
CA GLY A 9 8.18 9.79 15.83
C GLY A 9 6.86 10.50 16.18
N LEU A 10 5.71 9.89 15.88
CA LEU A 10 4.36 10.38 16.23
C LEU A 10 3.71 9.56 17.35
N ALA A 11 4.14 8.30 17.54
CA ALA A 11 3.58 7.35 18.51
C ALA A 11 4.37 7.25 19.83
N GLY A 12 5.54 7.91 19.94
CA GLY A 12 6.33 8.02 21.17
C GLY A 12 5.72 8.98 22.19
N GLY A 13 4.50 8.70 22.64
CA GLY A 13 3.79 9.51 23.64
C GLY A 13 2.72 8.66 24.29
N GLY A 14 3.11 7.87 25.29
CA GLY A 14 2.16 7.23 26.19
C GLY A 14 1.31 8.29 26.87
N MET A 15 0.00 8.08 26.87
CA MET A 15 -1.02 8.82 27.65
C MET A 15 -0.92 10.35 27.60
N ALA A 16 -1.81 10.96 26.81
CA ALA A 16 -2.33 12.30 27.06
C ALA A 16 -1.25 13.38 27.35
N ASP A 17 -0.53 13.82 26.33
CA ASP A 17 0.15 15.11 26.42
C ASP A 17 0.09 15.87 25.09
N HIS A 18 -0.22 17.15 25.21
CA HIS A 18 -0.60 18.04 24.11
C HIS A 18 0.63 18.44 23.27
N GLY A 19 0.80 17.88 22.07
CA GLY A 19 1.86 18.35 21.17
C GLY A 19 2.02 17.66 19.81
N GLY A 20 1.49 16.44 19.64
CA GLY A 20 1.49 15.75 18.33
C GLY A 20 0.27 16.11 17.47
N PRO A 21 0.35 15.96 16.14
CA PRO A 21 -0.83 16.07 15.27
C PRO A 21 -1.90 15.03 15.69
N PRO A 22 -3.20 15.34 15.58
CA PRO A 22 -4.30 14.49 16.06
C PRO A 22 -4.59 13.31 15.11
N PHE A 23 -3.55 12.64 14.63
CA PHE A 23 -3.60 11.54 13.69
C PHE A 23 -2.98 10.28 14.31
N TYR A 24 -3.45 9.11 13.90
CA TYR A 24 -2.86 7.84 14.35
C TYR A 24 -2.79 6.82 13.20
N PRO A 25 -1.84 5.87 13.22
CA PRO A 25 -1.69 4.89 12.15
C PRO A 25 -2.93 4.02 11.97
N VAL A 26 -3.27 3.68 10.72
CA VAL A 26 -4.40 2.76 10.44
C VAL A 26 -4.21 1.41 11.11
N GLY A 27 -2.97 0.92 11.24
CA GLY A 27 -2.68 -0.33 11.95
C GLY A 27 -3.04 -0.31 13.44
N ALA A 28 -3.13 0.88 14.05
CA ALA A 28 -3.59 1.05 15.44
C ALA A 28 -5.12 1.19 15.56
N PHE A 29 -5.85 1.15 14.43
CA PHE A 29 -7.30 1.27 14.40
C PHE A 29 -7.97 0.01 14.94
N SER A 30 -8.92 0.20 15.84
CA SER A 30 -9.72 -0.84 16.47
C SER A 30 -11.10 -0.29 16.83
N VAL A 31 -12.09 -1.19 16.82
CA VAL A 31 -13.47 -0.87 17.19
C VAL A 31 -13.85 -1.57 18.48
N ASN A 32 -14.78 -0.97 19.23
CA ASN A 32 -15.37 -1.61 20.40
C ASN A 32 -16.44 -2.62 19.96
N LYS A 33 -16.37 -3.85 20.46
CA LYS A 33 -17.31 -4.94 20.15
C LYS A 33 -18.32 -5.22 21.28
N GLY A 34 -18.52 -4.26 22.17
CA GLY A 34 -19.42 -4.35 23.32
C GLY A 34 -18.87 -5.22 24.45
N PHE A 35 -19.71 -5.45 25.46
CA PHE A 35 -19.30 -6.08 26.72
C PHE A 35 -18.88 -7.55 26.59
N PHE A 36 -19.43 -8.26 25.60
CA PHE A 36 -19.15 -9.67 25.33
C PHE A 36 -18.20 -9.90 24.15
N GLY A 37 -17.86 -8.84 23.41
CA GLY A 37 -16.94 -8.93 22.29
C GLY A 37 -15.51 -8.69 22.75
N LYS A 38 -14.57 -9.58 22.39
CA LYS A 38 -13.15 -9.26 22.48
C LYS A 38 -12.88 -8.00 21.64
N ALA A 39 -12.05 -7.10 22.14
CA ALA A 39 -11.60 -5.94 21.36
C ALA A 39 -10.95 -6.42 20.05
N THR A 40 -11.17 -5.67 18.98
CA THR A 40 -10.52 -5.94 17.69
C THR A 40 -9.01 -5.91 17.87
N GLU A 41 -8.36 -7.00 17.51
CA GLU A 41 -6.89 -7.08 17.50
C GLU A 41 -6.34 -6.04 16.54
N LEU A 42 -5.22 -5.41 16.88
CA LEU A 42 -4.61 -4.39 16.03
C LEU A 42 -3.97 -5.07 14.82
N LEU A 43 -4.16 -4.49 13.63
CA LEU A 43 -3.40 -4.91 12.46
C LEU A 43 -2.07 -4.18 12.44
N GLY A 44 -1.16 -4.61 13.32
CA GLY A 44 0.20 -4.08 13.41
C GLY A 44 0.95 -4.19 12.08
N GLU A 45 1.99 -3.36 11.90
CA GLU A 45 2.86 -3.37 10.72
C GLU A 45 2.18 -2.98 9.39
N LEU A 46 1.05 -2.26 9.41
CA LEU A 46 0.58 -1.47 8.26
C LEU A 46 1.51 -0.26 8.03
N PRO A 47 1.61 0.28 6.78
CA PRO A 47 2.53 1.36 6.50
C PRO A 47 2.27 2.59 7.38
N GLY A 48 3.30 3.01 8.15
CA GLY A 48 3.17 4.07 9.16
C GLY A 48 2.89 5.46 8.59
N PHE A 49 2.94 5.62 7.27
CA PHE A 49 2.54 6.85 6.59
C PHE A 49 1.03 6.92 6.28
N VAL A 50 0.28 5.83 6.48
CA VAL A 50 -1.18 5.81 6.32
C VAL A 50 -1.83 5.98 7.70
N LEU A 51 -2.59 7.05 7.86
CA LEU A 51 -3.10 7.55 9.13
C LEU A 51 -4.63 7.76 9.09
N LEU A 52 -5.24 7.82 10.27
CA LEU A 52 -6.62 8.22 10.51
C LEU A 52 -6.65 9.48 11.36
N SER A 53 -7.56 10.40 11.04
CA SER A 53 -7.87 11.53 11.91
C SER A 53 -8.68 11.11 13.15
N GLU A 54 -8.37 11.68 14.31
CA GLU A 54 -9.21 11.57 15.52
C GLU A 54 -10.63 12.14 15.29
N ASN A 55 -10.81 13.03 14.31
CA ASN A 55 -12.14 13.52 13.91
C ASN A 55 -12.92 12.49 13.09
N TYR A 56 -12.23 11.64 12.31
CA TYR A 56 -12.85 10.53 11.61
C TYR A 56 -13.34 9.46 12.60
N TYR A 57 -12.45 9.01 13.49
CA TYR A 57 -12.80 8.08 14.56
C TYR A 57 -11.88 8.27 15.76
N ARG A 58 -12.47 8.56 16.94
CA ARG A 58 -11.69 8.80 18.16
C ARG A 58 -11.16 7.49 18.73
N ARG A 59 -9.86 7.41 19.01
CA ARG A 59 -9.25 6.21 19.64
C ARG A 59 -9.91 5.82 20.96
N ALA A 60 -10.36 6.81 21.74
CA ALA A 60 -11.06 6.58 23.00
C ALA A 60 -12.36 5.77 22.85
N TRP A 61 -13.01 5.80 21.67
CA TRP A 61 -14.26 5.06 21.45
C TRP A 61 -14.08 3.55 21.48
N ARG A 62 -12.86 3.04 21.20
CA ARG A 62 -12.56 1.59 21.27
C ARG A 62 -12.82 0.98 22.64
N LEU A 63 -12.77 1.78 23.71
CA LEU A 63 -12.95 1.31 25.09
C LEU A 63 -14.38 1.48 25.61
N ASN A 64 -15.11 2.48 25.10
CA ASN A 64 -16.28 3.00 25.82
C ASN A 64 -17.60 2.85 25.05
N SER A 65 -17.59 2.59 23.74
CA SER A 65 -18.84 2.55 22.98
C SER A 65 -18.74 1.83 21.64
N VAL A 66 -19.72 0.96 21.37
CA VAL A 66 -19.98 0.46 20.01
C VAL A 66 -20.43 1.62 19.12
N ARG A 67 -19.78 1.79 17.97
CA ARG A 67 -20.01 2.89 17.04
C ARG A 67 -20.14 2.35 15.63
N ARG A 68 -21.03 2.97 14.85
CA ARG A 68 -21.07 2.74 13.40
C ARG A 68 -19.94 3.51 12.74
N LEU A 69 -19.29 2.90 11.76
CA LEU A 69 -18.21 3.54 11.01
C LEU A 69 -18.75 4.32 9.81
N LYS A 70 -18.27 5.55 9.65
CA LYS A 70 -18.45 6.35 8.42
C LYS A 70 -17.61 5.72 7.30
N ASN A 71 -17.97 5.95 6.03
CA ASN A 71 -17.10 5.53 4.93
C ASN A 71 -15.87 6.45 4.87
N ILE A 72 -14.73 5.89 4.48
CA ILE A 72 -13.58 6.70 4.06
C ILE A 72 -13.91 7.16 2.64
N ILE A 73 -13.98 8.48 2.44
CA ILE A 73 -14.35 9.11 1.16
C ILE A 73 -13.25 10.08 0.75
N CYS A 74 -12.84 10.95 1.65
CA CYS A 74 -11.73 11.88 1.41
C CYS A 74 -10.53 11.50 2.27
N PHE A 75 -9.34 11.75 1.73
CA PHE A 75 -8.10 11.67 2.48
C PHE A 75 -7.19 12.84 2.12
N LEU A 76 -6.34 13.22 3.06
CA LEU A 76 -5.38 14.30 2.93
C LEU A 76 -4.00 13.71 2.69
N GLU A 77 -3.35 14.12 1.63
CA GLU A 77 -1.92 13.98 1.49
C GLU A 77 -1.25 15.13 2.26
N TRP A 78 -0.29 14.80 3.12
CA TRP A 78 0.38 15.77 3.98
C TRP A 78 1.89 15.62 3.89
N VAL A 79 2.54 16.69 3.44
CA VAL A 79 3.98 16.89 3.49
C VAL A 79 4.26 18.05 4.43
N PRO A 80 4.66 17.81 5.70
CA PRO A 80 4.91 18.87 6.66
C PRO A 80 6.02 19.82 6.22
N ASN A 81 7.06 19.27 5.59
CA ASN A 81 8.18 20.02 5.05
C ASN A 81 8.79 19.27 3.85
N LYS A 82 8.71 19.87 2.65
CA LYS A 82 9.23 19.32 1.40
C LYS A 82 10.73 19.10 1.41
N ASP A 83 11.47 19.94 2.15
CA ASP A 83 12.94 19.87 2.23
C ASP A 83 13.40 18.67 3.08
N GLN A 84 12.48 18.05 3.82
CA GLN A 84 12.71 16.83 4.59
C GLN A 84 12.30 15.56 3.84
N LEU A 85 11.78 15.68 2.61
CA LEU A 85 11.48 14.52 1.80
C LEU A 85 12.77 13.81 1.41
N GLN A 86 12.81 12.52 1.68
CA GLN A 86 13.95 11.67 1.37
C GLN A 86 13.45 10.39 0.73
N ARG A 87 14.20 9.87 -0.23
CA ARG A 87 13.89 8.56 -0.81
C ARG A 87 13.93 7.50 0.28
N LEU A 88 12.87 6.71 0.35
CA LEU A 88 12.73 5.67 1.33
C LEU A 88 13.59 4.48 0.87
N GLY A 89 14.78 4.34 1.45
CA GLY A 89 15.53 3.10 1.42
C GLY A 89 15.00 2.19 2.53
N ALA A 90 14.34 1.10 2.16
CA ALA A 90 14.17 0.00 3.11
C ALA A 90 15.48 -0.77 3.18
N ASN A 91 15.79 -1.36 4.32
CA ASN A 91 16.68 -2.51 4.36
C ASN A 91 15.89 -3.59 5.07
N MET A 92 15.11 -4.34 4.30
CA MET A 92 14.39 -5.49 4.80
C MET A 92 15.26 -6.72 4.62
N GLU A 93 15.61 -7.39 5.72
CA GLU A 93 16.15 -8.74 5.64
C GLU A 93 15.02 -9.70 5.25
N LEU A 94 15.20 -10.39 4.14
CA LEU A 94 14.28 -11.46 3.74
C LEU A 94 14.44 -12.63 4.70
N SER A 95 13.32 -13.18 5.18
CA SER A 95 13.35 -14.45 5.90
C SER A 95 13.87 -15.58 5.01
N GLU A 96 14.41 -16.65 5.60
CA GLU A 96 14.89 -17.82 4.85
C GLU A 96 13.84 -18.37 3.88
N ARG A 97 12.56 -18.38 4.29
CA ARG A 97 11.45 -18.80 3.43
C ARG A 97 11.24 -17.87 2.24
N GLN A 98 11.34 -16.56 2.45
CA GLN A 98 11.18 -15.57 1.38
C GLN A 98 12.34 -15.63 0.39
N ASP A 99 13.56 -15.82 0.92
CA ASP A 99 14.77 -15.98 0.12
C ASP A 99 14.71 -17.22 -0.76
N ALA A 100 14.32 -18.37 -0.18
CA ALA A 100 14.14 -19.62 -0.91
C ALA A 100 13.11 -19.49 -2.04
N LYS A 101 11.94 -18.91 -1.75
CA LYS A 101 10.92 -18.64 -2.79
C LYS A 101 11.42 -17.70 -3.87
N LEU A 102 12.17 -16.65 -3.50
CA LEU A 102 12.73 -15.72 -4.48
C LEU A 102 13.76 -16.43 -5.37
N SER A 103 14.54 -17.36 -4.80
CA SER A 103 15.49 -18.19 -5.55
C SER A 103 14.79 -19.12 -6.53
N GLU A 104 13.73 -19.81 -6.09
CA GLU A 104 12.88 -20.63 -6.97
C GLU A 104 12.23 -19.79 -8.07
N THR A 105 11.72 -18.61 -7.73
CA THR A 105 11.14 -17.64 -8.68
C THR A 105 12.19 -17.22 -9.71
N PHE A 106 13.42 -16.90 -9.29
CA PHE A 106 14.52 -16.56 -10.18
C PHE A 106 14.82 -17.68 -11.17
N ALA A 107 14.95 -18.92 -10.69
CA ALA A 107 15.21 -20.09 -11.54
C ALA A 107 14.09 -20.35 -12.57
N LEU A 108 12.84 -20.03 -12.24
CA LEU A 108 11.71 -20.14 -13.17
C LEU A 108 11.76 -19.07 -14.28
N TYR A 109 12.33 -17.89 -14.01
CA TYR A 109 12.56 -16.86 -15.02
C TYR A 109 13.87 -17.04 -15.81
N ASP A 110 14.81 -17.86 -15.33
CA ASP A 110 16.08 -18.22 -15.99
C ASP A 110 16.07 -19.70 -16.48
N PRO A 111 15.28 -20.03 -17.52
CA PRO A 111 15.10 -21.42 -17.95
C PRO A 111 16.37 -22.08 -18.50
N GLU A 112 17.34 -21.27 -18.93
CA GLU A 112 18.62 -21.72 -19.47
C GLU A 112 19.71 -21.86 -18.39
N ALA A 113 19.39 -21.53 -17.13
CA ALA A 113 20.34 -21.49 -16.02
C ALA A 113 21.59 -20.65 -16.35
N SER A 114 21.37 -19.51 -17.02
CA SER A 114 22.42 -18.55 -17.39
C SER A 114 23.03 -17.85 -16.17
N GLY A 115 22.31 -17.85 -15.03
CA GLY A 115 22.67 -17.14 -13.81
C GLY A 115 22.27 -15.67 -13.81
N THR A 116 21.59 -15.20 -14.87
CA THR A 116 21.19 -13.79 -15.02
C THR A 116 19.80 -13.64 -15.66
N LEU A 117 19.02 -12.65 -15.22
CA LEU A 117 17.79 -12.25 -15.89
C LEU A 117 18.06 -11.03 -16.77
N ASN A 118 17.79 -11.16 -18.07
CA ASN A 118 17.95 -10.07 -19.03
C ASN A 118 16.73 -9.99 -19.97
N GLY A 119 16.70 -8.94 -20.79
CA GLY A 119 15.73 -8.76 -21.87
C GLY A 119 14.28 -9.00 -21.45
N GLN A 120 13.60 -9.93 -22.12
CA GLN A 120 12.19 -10.22 -21.89
C GLN A 120 11.93 -10.88 -20.52
N ALA A 121 12.83 -11.74 -20.04
CA ALA A 121 12.66 -12.42 -18.75
C ALA A 121 12.65 -11.41 -17.60
N LEU A 122 13.61 -10.47 -17.62
CA LEU A 122 13.68 -9.37 -16.65
C LEU A 122 12.45 -8.47 -16.73
N GLN A 123 12.01 -8.08 -17.94
CA GLN A 123 10.79 -7.29 -18.11
C GLN A 123 9.54 -8.01 -17.58
N CYS A 124 9.41 -9.33 -17.83
CA CYS A 124 8.32 -10.13 -17.30
C CYS A 124 8.35 -10.21 -15.77
N PHE A 125 9.53 -10.33 -15.16
CA PHE A 125 9.69 -10.27 -13.72
C PHE A 125 9.26 -8.90 -13.16
N ILE A 126 9.73 -7.80 -13.74
CA ILE A 126 9.40 -6.44 -13.25
C ILE A 126 7.91 -6.14 -13.40
N ARG A 127 7.30 -6.55 -14.52
CA ARG A 127 5.84 -6.48 -14.69
C ARG A 127 5.10 -7.30 -13.64
N SER A 128 5.64 -8.45 -13.22
CA SER A 128 5.03 -9.27 -12.17
C SER A 128 5.01 -8.57 -10.79
N LEU A 129 5.83 -7.54 -10.59
CA LEU A 129 5.82 -6.67 -9.41
C LEU A 129 4.83 -5.50 -9.52
N GLU A 130 4.13 -5.36 -10.65
CA GLU A 130 3.20 -4.26 -10.97
C GLU A 130 3.85 -2.87 -10.88
N ILE A 131 5.16 -2.82 -11.07
CA ILE A 131 5.88 -1.57 -11.28
C ILE A 131 5.68 -1.23 -12.75
N VAL A 132 4.86 -0.21 -13.02
CA VAL A 132 4.78 0.35 -14.37
C VAL A 132 6.06 1.17 -14.57
N PRO A 133 6.93 0.80 -15.53
CA PRO A 133 8.05 1.63 -15.91
C PRO A 133 7.48 2.96 -16.41
N ASP A 134 7.78 4.07 -15.77
CA ASP A 134 7.57 5.35 -16.44
C ASP A 134 8.51 5.42 -17.64
N ALA A 135 8.08 6.02 -18.74
CA ALA A 135 8.86 6.15 -19.98
C ALA A 135 10.16 6.98 -19.81
N LYS A 136 10.49 7.42 -18.59
CA LYS A 136 11.69 8.16 -18.21
C LYS A 136 12.48 7.45 -17.10
N ASP A 137 12.12 6.21 -16.74
CA ASP A 137 12.79 5.46 -15.68
C ASP A 137 14.09 4.82 -16.17
N ASP A 138 15.20 5.52 -15.91
CA ASP A 138 16.58 5.07 -16.16
C ASP A 138 16.92 3.69 -15.56
N VAL A 139 16.21 3.25 -14.51
CA VAL A 139 16.44 1.94 -13.86
C VAL A 139 16.05 0.78 -14.79
N LEU A 140 15.14 1.03 -15.74
CA LEU A 140 14.54 0.00 -16.60
C LEU A 140 14.92 0.17 -18.07
N GLU A 141 15.41 1.35 -18.47
CA GLU A 141 15.97 1.63 -19.80
C GLU A 141 17.49 1.41 -19.85
N THR A 142 17.93 0.18 -19.66
CA THR A 142 19.30 -0.19 -20.05
C THR A 142 19.27 -1.54 -20.74
N LYS A 143 19.49 -1.52 -22.06
CA LYS A 143 19.50 -2.70 -22.95
C LYS A 143 20.54 -3.76 -22.55
N ASP A 144 21.41 -3.49 -21.57
CA ASP A 144 22.54 -4.31 -21.15
C ASP A 144 22.49 -4.76 -19.67
N ASN A 145 21.45 -4.42 -18.90
CA ASN A 145 21.39 -4.81 -17.48
C ASN A 145 20.84 -6.22 -17.30
N ALA A 146 21.75 -7.19 -17.22
CA ALA A 146 21.46 -8.54 -16.75
C ALA A 146 21.52 -8.56 -15.21
N TRP A 147 20.46 -8.96 -14.53
CA TRP A 147 20.42 -9.04 -13.07
C TRP A 147 20.74 -10.45 -12.59
N THR A 148 21.77 -10.57 -11.77
CA THR A 148 22.04 -11.78 -10.98
C THR A 148 21.00 -11.94 -9.86
N TYR A 149 20.91 -13.15 -9.29
CA TYR A 149 20.06 -13.36 -8.12
C TYR A 149 20.43 -12.47 -6.92
N ALA A 150 21.72 -12.18 -6.74
CA ALA A 150 22.19 -11.30 -5.66
C ALA A 150 21.69 -9.86 -5.83
N GLU A 151 21.75 -9.32 -7.05
CA GLU A 151 21.22 -7.99 -7.37
C GLU A 151 19.69 -7.96 -7.28
N LEU A 152 19.01 -9.01 -7.75
CA LEU A 152 17.56 -9.14 -7.59
C LEU A 152 17.16 -9.11 -6.11
N LYS A 153 17.85 -9.88 -5.28
CA LYS A 153 17.64 -9.94 -3.84
C LYS A 153 17.88 -8.58 -3.20
N ASP A 154 18.94 -7.88 -3.59
CA ASP A 154 19.21 -6.52 -3.11
C ASP A 154 18.10 -5.55 -3.50
N HIS A 155 17.66 -5.54 -4.77
CA HIS A 155 16.56 -4.68 -5.23
C HIS A 155 15.24 -4.95 -4.50
N MET A 156 14.93 -6.21 -4.22
CA MET A 156 13.74 -6.61 -3.46
C MET A 156 13.84 -6.24 -1.97
N SER A 157 15.02 -6.41 -1.37
CA SER A 157 15.30 -6.10 0.04
C SER A 157 15.32 -4.61 0.31
N THR A 158 15.86 -3.83 -0.64
CA THR A 158 15.98 -2.38 -0.53
C THR A 158 14.70 -1.64 -0.87
N GLN A 159 13.79 -2.30 -1.60
CA GLN A 159 12.53 -1.73 -2.10
C GLN A 159 12.73 -0.46 -2.94
N HIS A 160 13.95 -0.21 -3.44
CA HIS A 160 14.32 1.02 -4.13
C HIS A 160 13.54 1.24 -5.43
N MET A 161 13.08 0.14 -6.04
CA MET A 161 12.29 0.12 -7.28
C MET A 161 10.91 0.76 -7.11
N PHE A 162 10.35 0.80 -5.89
CA PHE A 162 9.03 1.38 -5.62
C PHE A 162 9.05 2.89 -5.39
N LYS A 163 10.26 3.48 -5.33
CA LYS A 163 10.49 4.93 -5.26
C LYS A 163 9.70 5.67 -4.17
N MET A 164 9.36 5.05 -3.05
CA MET A 164 8.60 5.75 -2.00
C MET A 164 9.42 6.87 -1.33
N GLN A 165 8.74 7.82 -0.68
CA GLN A 165 9.35 8.91 0.09
C GLN A 165 9.02 8.83 1.59
N ARG A 166 10.02 9.12 2.42
CA ARG A 166 9.85 9.46 3.84
C ARG A 166 9.45 10.93 3.96
N GLY A 167 8.60 11.25 4.94
CA GLY A 167 8.13 12.63 5.21
C GLY A 167 6.84 13.00 4.48
N ARG A 168 6.25 12.06 3.75
CA ARG A 168 4.91 12.16 3.16
C ARG A 168 3.95 11.24 3.93
N TYR A 169 2.78 11.75 4.26
CA TYR A 169 1.74 11.06 5.01
C TYR A 169 0.41 11.15 4.29
N PHE A 170 -0.48 10.20 4.54
CA PHE A 170 -1.82 10.17 4.00
C PHE A 170 -2.79 9.95 5.14
N VAL A 171 -3.80 10.81 5.28
CA VAL A 171 -4.69 10.85 6.44
C VAL A 171 -6.14 10.72 5.98
N ALA A 172 -6.82 9.65 6.37
CA ALA A 172 -8.26 9.55 6.14
C ALA A 172 -9.02 10.57 7.02
N LEU A 173 -9.90 11.33 6.37
CA LEU A 173 -10.65 12.42 6.99
C LEU A 173 -12.14 12.09 7.07
N SER A 174 -12.84 12.80 7.96
CA SER A 174 -14.29 12.91 7.85
C SER A 174 -14.69 13.89 6.73
N LEU A 175 -15.90 13.77 6.18
CA LEU A 175 -16.40 14.72 5.18
C LEU A 175 -16.46 16.15 5.72
N GLU A 176 -16.92 16.31 6.97
CA GLU A 176 -16.97 17.60 7.66
C GLU A 176 -15.55 18.21 7.73
N GLU A 177 -14.56 17.42 8.13
CA GLU A 177 -13.16 17.87 8.19
C GLU A 177 -12.59 18.22 6.81
N ALA A 178 -12.89 17.42 5.78
CA ALA A 178 -12.47 17.68 4.41
C ALA A 178 -13.08 19.00 3.86
N GLU A 179 -14.37 19.26 4.12
CA GLU A 179 -15.05 20.50 3.74
C GLU A 179 -14.41 21.71 4.42
N HIS A 180 -14.17 21.64 5.73
CA HIS A 180 -13.51 22.72 6.47
C HIS A 180 -12.08 22.98 5.97
N LEU A 181 -11.30 21.92 5.74
CA LEU A 181 -9.94 22.05 5.20
C LEU A 181 -9.96 22.72 3.83
N ARG A 182 -10.87 22.32 2.95
CA ARG A 182 -11.03 22.94 1.63
C ARG A 182 -11.40 24.43 1.74
N GLY A 183 -12.29 24.79 2.66
CA GLY A 183 -12.60 26.19 2.97
C GLY A 183 -11.37 26.97 3.42
N CYS A 184 -10.55 26.40 4.31
CA CYS A 184 -9.30 27.00 4.77
C CYS A 184 -8.28 27.17 3.63
N MET A 185 -8.15 26.19 2.73
CA MET A 185 -7.27 26.28 1.55
C MET A 185 -7.62 27.50 0.69
N HIS A 186 -8.91 27.72 0.44
CA HIS A 186 -9.38 28.88 -0.33
C HIS A 186 -9.21 30.22 0.41
N MET A 187 -9.35 30.24 1.74
CA MET A 187 -9.20 31.47 2.53
C MET A 187 -7.74 31.91 2.66
N LEU A 188 -6.82 30.98 2.94
CA LEU A 188 -5.39 31.28 3.10
C LEU A 188 -4.72 31.58 1.76
N GLY A 189 -5.17 30.89 0.69
CA GLY A 189 -4.52 30.93 -0.62
C GLY A 189 -3.05 30.51 -0.56
N ASN A 190 -2.35 30.61 -1.70
CA ASN A 190 -0.93 30.22 -1.77
C ASN A 190 0.03 31.24 -1.15
N ASN A 191 -0.42 32.48 -0.91
CA ASN A 191 0.47 33.56 -0.43
C ASN A 191 0.65 33.56 1.10
N GLU A 192 -0.34 33.09 1.87
CA GLU A 192 -0.26 33.01 3.33
C GLU A 192 0.17 31.61 3.82
N TRP A 193 0.21 30.63 2.92
CA TRP A 193 0.58 29.26 3.25
C TRP A 193 2.10 29.06 3.31
N PRO A 194 2.64 28.30 4.28
CA PRO A 194 4.06 27.99 4.33
C PRO A 194 4.54 27.30 3.03
N PRO A 195 5.53 27.86 2.30
CA PRO A 195 5.92 27.39 0.97
C PRO A 195 6.61 26.02 0.97
N VAL A 196 6.90 25.49 2.16
CA VAL A 196 7.52 24.18 2.37
C VAL A 196 6.50 23.09 2.72
N CYS A 197 5.27 23.44 3.12
CA CYS A 197 4.25 22.48 3.54
C CYS A 197 3.26 22.24 2.39
N GLY A 198 3.04 20.99 2.00
CA GLY A 198 2.06 20.62 0.97
C GLY A 198 0.86 19.91 1.58
N LEU A 199 -0.36 20.30 1.16
CA LEU A 199 -1.61 19.66 1.55
C LEU A 199 -2.56 19.42 0.36
N PRO A 200 -2.34 18.37 -0.46
CA PRO A 200 -3.33 17.93 -1.43
C PRO A 200 -4.51 17.20 -0.75
N LEU A 201 -5.73 17.66 -0.98
CA LEU A 201 -6.96 16.98 -0.59
C LEU A 201 -7.40 16.05 -1.72
N ARG A 202 -7.74 14.81 -1.39
CA ARG A 202 -8.05 13.76 -2.36
C ARG A 202 -9.36 13.01 -2.07
N CYS A 203 -9.94 12.40 -3.10
CA CYS A 203 -11.14 11.58 -3.07
C CYS A 203 -10.80 10.12 -3.39
N LEU A 204 -11.16 9.20 -2.49
CA LEU A 204 -10.96 7.78 -2.65
C LEU A 204 -11.89 7.21 -3.74
N GLY A 205 -11.34 6.45 -4.68
CA GLY A 205 -12.08 5.82 -5.78
C GLY A 205 -12.40 6.75 -6.96
N ALA A 206 -11.96 8.01 -6.94
CA ALA A 206 -12.12 8.92 -8.08
C ALA A 206 -11.17 8.59 -9.25
N LEU A 207 -10.07 7.87 -9.00
CA LEU A 207 -9.20 7.33 -10.05
C LEU A 207 -9.92 6.30 -10.92
N ASP A 208 -10.81 5.48 -10.35
CA ASP A 208 -11.63 4.53 -11.11
C ASP A 208 -12.81 5.21 -11.82
N SER A 209 -12.94 6.54 -11.69
CA SER A 209 -13.96 7.34 -12.38
C SER A 209 -13.40 7.96 -13.67
N THR A 210 -14.24 8.65 -14.43
CA THR A 210 -13.83 9.35 -15.66
C THR A 210 -12.77 10.44 -15.44
N LEU A 211 -12.56 10.85 -14.19
CA LEU A 211 -11.60 11.89 -13.82
C LEU A 211 -10.15 11.39 -13.85
N ASP A 212 -9.91 10.08 -13.66
CA ASP A 212 -8.57 9.47 -13.59
C ASP A 212 -7.59 10.22 -12.66
N ASP A 213 -8.14 10.90 -11.65
CA ASP A 213 -7.39 11.67 -10.66
C ASP A 213 -8.17 11.71 -9.35
N SER A 214 -7.46 11.49 -8.24
CA SER A 214 -8.01 11.61 -6.90
C SER A 214 -7.91 13.02 -6.34
N LEU A 215 -7.15 13.94 -6.95
CA LEU A 215 -6.98 15.32 -6.46
C LEU A 215 -8.29 16.12 -6.52
N LEU A 216 -8.70 16.65 -5.37
CA LEU A 216 -9.86 17.54 -5.24
C LEU A 216 -9.45 19.01 -5.15
N ASP A 217 -8.42 19.29 -4.36
CA ASP A 217 -7.94 20.63 -4.05
C ASP A 217 -6.54 20.57 -3.44
N HIS A 218 -5.85 21.70 -3.35
CA HIS A 218 -4.55 21.74 -2.67
C HIS A 218 -4.17 23.13 -2.17
N VAL A 219 -3.24 23.16 -1.22
CA VAL A 219 -2.48 24.36 -0.85
C VAL A 219 -1.02 24.01 -0.65
N GLY A 220 -0.14 24.96 -1.00
CA GLY A 220 1.30 24.74 -1.02
C GLY A 220 1.74 23.87 -2.21
N PRO A 221 3.01 23.43 -2.24
CA PRO A 221 3.53 22.69 -3.38
C PRO A 221 2.90 21.30 -3.47
N VAL A 222 2.20 21.04 -4.58
CA VAL A 222 1.88 19.68 -5.02
C VAL A 222 3.13 19.10 -5.65
N LEU A 223 3.73 18.12 -4.97
CA LEU A 223 4.96 17.51 -5.42
C LEU A 223 4.62 16.29 -6.26
N GLU A 224 4.30 16.54 -7.54
CA GLU A 224 4.14 15.51 -8.58
C GLU A 224 5.50 14.89 -8.91
N THR A 225 5.96 14.02 -8.02
CA THR A 225 7.21 13.27 -8.18
C THR A 225 6.90 11.85 -8.66
N ALA A 226 7.79 11.21 -9.42
CA ALA A 226 7.63 9.79 -9.80
C ALA A 226 7.44 8.92 -8.53
N GLU A 227 8.09 9.33 -7.45
CA GLU A 227 8.01 8.78 -6.11
C GLU A 227 6.61 8.87 -5.44
N LEU A 228 5.75 9.79 -5.89
CA LEU A 228 4.41 9.98 -5.35
C LEU A 228 3.47 8.86 -5.80
N LYS A 229 3.54 8.47 -7.08
CA LYS A 229 2.52 7.65 -7.74
C LYS A 229 2.31 6.31 -7.02
N TYR A 230 3.38 5.54 -6.85
CA TYR A 230 3.28 4.23 -6.19
C TYR A 230 2.90 4.36 -4.70
N GLN A 231 3.41 5.38 -4.01
CA GLN A 231 3.12 5.59 -2.59
C GLN A 231 1.66 6.03 -2.37
N LEU A 232 1.12 6.86 -3.25
CA LEU A 232 -0.28 7.27 -3.29
C LEU A 232 -1.19 6.07 -3.56
N GLU A 233 -0.90 5.29 -4.61
CA GLU A 233 -1.63 4.04 -4.91
C GLU A 233 -1.64 3.12 -3.67
N THR A 234 -0.48 2.97 -3.01
CA THR A 234 -0.36 2.18 -1.77
C THR A 234 -1.28 2.70 -0.66
N ALA A 235 -1.30 4.01 -0.42
CA ALA A 235 -2.16 4.61 0.60
C ALA A 235 -3.65 4.43 0.28
N GLU A 236 -4.05 4.62 -0.97
CA GLU A 236 -5.42 4.41 -1.42
C GLU A 236 -5.87 2.96 -1.24
N GLN A 237 -5.06 1.97 -1.64
CA GLN A 237 -5.43 0.57 -1.44
C GLN A 237 -5.52 0.22 0.05
N CYS A 238 -4.66 0.79 0.90
CA CYS A 238 -4.78 0.64 2.35
C CYS A 238 -6.08 1.27 2.89
N PHE A 239 -6.47 2.45 2.38
CA PHE A 239 -7.74 3.07 2.76
C PHE A 239 -8.94 2.31 2.26
N ARG A 240 -8.95 1.78 1.02
CA ARG A 240 -10.02 0.90 0.51
C ARG A 240 -10.16 -0.35 1.37
N PHE A 241 -9.04 -0.94 1.77
CA PHE A 241 -9.02 -2.10 2.67
C PHE A 241 -9.61 -1.75 4.05
N ALA A 242 -9.17 -0.66 4.68
CA ALA A 242 -9.73 -0.16 5.94
C ALA A 242 -11.19 0.30 5.79
N ASN A 243 -11.59 0.74 4.60
CA ASN A 243 -12.95 1.06 4.23
C ASN A 243 -13.81 -0.20 4.04
N SER A 244 -13.26 -1.42 4.16
CA SER A 244 -13.97 -2.68 3.93
C SER A 244 -14.53 -2.82 2.51
N GLU A 245 -13.81 -2.30 1.51
CA GLU A 245 -14.07 -2.60 0.11
C GLU A 245 -13.60 -4.02 -0.23
N GLY A 246 -14.23 -4.64 -1.22
CA GLY A 246 -13.92 -6.01 -1.64
C GLY A 246 -13.46 -6.13 -3.08
N ASP A 247 -13.76 -5.14 -3.91
CA ASP A 247 -13.57 -5.19 -5.35
C ASP A 247 -12.20 -4.61 -5.74
N PHE A 248 -11.15 -5.40 -5.54
CA PHE A 248 -9.79 -5.03 -5.91
C PHE A 248 -9.44 -5.62 -7.27
N GLN A 249 -8.95 -4.76 -8.17
CA GLN A 249 -8.29 -5.21 -9.39
C GLN A 249 -7.02 -6.00 -9.04
N GLU A 250 -6.51 -6.77 -10.01
CA GLU A 250 -5.33 -7.60 -9.77
C GLU A 250 -4.12 -6.80 -9.30
N ARG A 251 -3.85 -5.67 -9.95
CA ARG A 251 -2.76 -4.76 -9.56
C ARG A 251 -2.97 -4.18 -8.16
N ASP A 252 -4.13 -3.61 -7.89
CA ASP A 252 -4.48 -3.01 -6.59
C ASP A 252 -4.28 -3.98 -5.43
N ARG A 253 -4.73 -5.22 -5.63
CA ARG A 253 -4.60 -6.29 -4.64
C ARG A 253 -3.15 -6.64 -4.34
N GLN A 254 -2.27 -6.60 -5.34
CA GLN A 254 -0.85 -6.86 -5.14
C GLN A 254 -0.14 -5.73 -4.42
N ILE A 255 -0.49 -4.48 -4.73
CA ILE A 255 -0.03 -3.31 -3.98
C ILE A 255 -0.45 -3.46 -2.52
N LEU A 256 -1.70 -3.83 -2.26
CA LEU A 256 -2.21 -4.10 -0.92
C LEU A 256 -1.47 -5.27 -0.23
N LEU A 257 -1.25 -6.39 -0.92
CA LEU A 257 -0.48 -7.53 -0.37
C LEU A 257 0.93 -7.12 0.04
N ARG A 258 1.59 -6.26 -0.75
CA ARG A 258 2.91 -5.72 -0.42
C ARG A 258 2.85 -4.80 0.80
N ALA A 259 1.84 -3.92 0.86
CA ALA A 259 1.60 -3.07 2.02
C ALA A 259 1.33 -3.89 3.30
N LEU A 260 0.73 -5.08 3.15
CA LEU A 260 0.42 -6.00 4.25
C LEU A 260 1.52 -7.04 4.51
N SER A 261 2.65 -7.01 3.81
CA SER A 261 3.66 -8.08 3.84
C SER A 261 4.26 -8.36 5.21
N GLN A 262 4.31 -7.36 6.10
CA GLN A 262 4.78 -7.50 7.48
C GLN A 262 3.66 -7.86 8.48
N THR A 263 2.40 -7.77 8.05
CA THR A 263 1.25 -8.15 8.87
C THR A 263 1.09 -9.67 8.88
N LYS A 264 0.72 -10.23 10.03
CA LYS A 264 0.38 -11.65 10.11
C LYS A 264 -0.92 -11.93 9.37
N VAL A 265 -0.90 -12.96 8.54
CA VAL A 265 -2.05 -13.36 7.71
C VAL A 265 -3.28 -13.70 8.56
N SER A 266 -3.06 -14.38 9.69
CA SER A 266 -4.09 -14.76 10.66
C SER A 266 -4.88 -13.57 11.21
N ASP A 267 -4.27 -12.39 11.24
CA ASP A 267 -4.81 -11.21 11.91
C ASP A 267 -5.60 -10.34 10.93
N ARG A 268 -5.33 -10.48 9.61
CA ARG A 268 -5.95 -9.66 8.54
C ARG A 268 -7.46 -9.84 8.47
N LEU A 269 -7.94 -11.09 8.41
CA LEU A 269 -9.36 -11.39 8.25
C LEU A 269 -10.19 -11.01 9.49
N PRO A 270 -9.81 -11.40 10.72
CA PRO A 270 -10.52 -10.95 11.92
C PRO A 270 -10.60 -9.43 12.02
N TRP A 271 -9.49 -8.72 11.81
CA TRP A 271 -9.47 -7.26 11.81
C TRP A 271 -10.43 -6.66 10.78
N TRP A 272 -10.39 -7.18 9.55
CA TRP A 272 -11.21 -6.68 8.46
C TRP A 272 -12.71 -6.94 8.70
N LEU A 273 -13.08 -8.14 9.17
CA LEU A 273 -14.47 -8.49 9.51
C LEU A 273 -15.00 -7.66 10.68
N ASP A 274 -14.17 -7.39 11.68
CA ASP A 274 -14.54 -6.57 12.83
C ASP A 274 -14.92 -5.14 12.41
N ILE A 275 -14.06 -4.51 11.60
CA ILE A 275 -14.33 -3.18 11.03
C ILE A 275 -15.56 -3.23 10.12
N ARG A 276 -15.63 -4.24 9.25
CA ARG A 276 -16.72 -4.41 8.30
C ARG A 276 -18.07 -4.55 9.01
N SER A 277 -18.14 -5.28 10.11
CA SER A 277 -19.36 -5.46 10.90
C SER A 277 -19.94 -4.15 11.44
N CYS A 278 -19.10 -3.12 11.61
CA CYS A 278 -19.52 -1.79 12.06
C CYS A 278 -20.04 -0.89 10.93
N ARG A 279 -20.07 -1.37 9.68
CA ARG A 279 -20.53 -0.63 8.48
C ARG A 279 -21.93 -1.05 8.06
N ARG A 280 -22.74 -0.11 7.55
CA ARG A 280 -24.16 -0.31 7.18
C ARG A 280 -24.39 -0.91 5.78
N ARG A 281 -23.36 -1.01 4.94
CA ARG A 281 -23.52 -1.46 3.54
C ARG A 281 -23.89 -2.94 3.49
N ALA A 282 -24.62 -3.35 2.44
CA ALA A 282 -24.85 -4.76 2.15
C ALA A 282 -23.51 -5.48 2.03
N GLN A 283 -23.42 -6.66 2.64
CA GLN A 283 -22.16 -7.39 2.77
C GLN A 283 -22.30 -8.72 2.03
N THR A 284 -21.63 -8.81 0.88
CA THR A 284 -21.36 -10.09 0.22
C THR A 284 -20.45 -10.94 1.11
N PRO A 285 -20.60 -12.27 1.18
CA PRO A 285 -19.60 -13.14 1.79
C PRO A 285 -18.19 -12.77 1.31
N TRP A 286 -17.22 -12.72 2.23
CA TRP A 286 -15.89 -12.20 1.89
C TRP A 286 -15.14 -13.15 0.95
N GLU A 287 -15.50 -14.43 0.99
CA GLU A 287 -14.98 -15.52 0.19
C GLU A 287 -15.24 -15.31 -1.31
N GLU A 288 -16.32 -14.61 -1.65
CA GLU A 288 -16.71 -14.29 -3.03
C GLU A 288 -16.02 -13.02 -3.55
N LEU A 289 -15.35 -12.25 -2.69
CA LEU A 289 -14.76 -10.97 -3.04
C LEU A 289 -13.32 -11.15 -3.53
N PRO A 290 -12.86 -10.37 -4.53
CA PRO A 290 -11.47 -10.36 -4.97
C PRO A 290 -10.43 -10.15 -3.85
N VAL A 291 -10.80 -9.41 -2.78
CA VAL A 291 -9.96 -9.21 -1.59
C VAL A 291 -9.64 -10.51 -0.84
N ALA A 292 -10.40 -11.60 -1.04
CA ALA A 292 -10.23 -12.87 -0.31
C ALA A 292 -8.79 -13.40 -0.33
N LYS A 293 -8.08 -13.23 -1.45
CA LYS A 293 -6.68 -13.67 -1.59
C LYS A 293 -5.75 -13.01 -0.56
N VAL A 294 -6.05 -11.79 -0.10
CA VAL A 294 -5.27 -11.06 0.91
C VAL A 294 -5.27 -11.78 2.27
N PHE A 295 -6.33 -12.55 2.55
CA PHE A 295 -6.50 -13.30 3.79
C PHE A 295 -5.89 -14.70 3.76
N VAL A 296 -5.49 -15.19 2.57
CA VAL A 296 -4.97 -16.55 2.37
C VAL A 296 -3.51 -16.52 1.95
N VAL A 297 -3.13 -15.60 1.06
CA VAL A 297 -1.76 -15.45 0.56
C VAL A 297 -0.90 -14.77 1.62
N ALA A 298 0.24 -15.38 1.97
CA ALA A 298 1.03 -14.90 3.08
C ALA A 298 1.79 -13.63 2.74
N ASP A 299 2.52 -13.63 1.63
CA ASP A 299 3.32 -12.50 1.20
C ASP A 299 3.43 -12.38 -0.32
N LEU A 300 4.11 -11.33 -0.76
CA LEU A 300 4.43 -11.07 -2.17
C LEU A 300 5.21 -12.24 -2.82
N PHE A 301 6.01 -12.96 -2.05
CA PHE A 301 6.88 -14.02 -2.59
C PHE A 301 6.07 -15.27 -2.96
N ASP A 302 4.98 -15.58 -2.24
CA ASP A 302 4.03 -16.64 -2.66
C ASP A 302 3.36 -16.31 -4.01
N ASP A 303 2.95 -15.05 -4.21
CA ASP A 303 2.32 -14.59 -5.45
C ASP A 303 3.33 -14.59 -6.62
N LEU A 304 4.56 -14.11 -6.38
CA LEU A 304 5.64 -14.12 -7.37
C LEU A 304 5.99 -15.53 -7.83
N ALA A 305 6.11 -16.50 -6.91
CA ALA A 305 6.39 -17.89 -7.27
C ALA A 305 5.29 -18.47 -8.19
N THR A 306 4.03 -18.15 -7.91
CA THR A 306 2.88 -18.57 -8.74
C THR A 306 2.96 -17.98 -10.14
N LYS A 307 3.28 -16.69 -10.27
CA LYS A 307 3.44 -16.02 -11.56
C LYS A 307 4.65 -16.53 -12.34
N ALA A 308 5.76 -16.79 -11.66
CA ALA A 308 6.96 -17.35 -12.27
C ALA A 308 6.68 -18.75 -12.84
N LEU A 309 5.90 -19.57 -12.13
CA LEU A 309 5.48 -20.87 -12.63
C LEU A 309 4.62 -20.73 -13.90
N LEU A 310 3.65 -19.81 -13.90
CA LEU A 310 2.83 -19.54 -15.08
C LEU A 310 3.67 -19.03 -16.27
N PHE A 311 4.66 -18.18 -16.01
CA PHE A 311 5.63 -17.73 -17.01
C PHE A 311 6.41 -18.93 -17.58
N ARG A 312 6.95 -19.79 -16.72
CA ARG A 312 7.73 -20.98 -17.12
C ARG A 312 6.91 -21.93 -17.98
N VAL A 313 5.65 -22.17 -17.61
CA VAL A 313 4.71 -23.00 -18.38
C VAL A 313 4.46 -22.38 -19.76
N ARG A 314 4.15 -21.08 -19.82
CA ARG A 314 3.95 -20.37 -21.10
C ARG A 314 5.18 -20.42 -21.99
N TRP A 315 6.36 -20.21 -21.42
CA TRP A 315 7.63 -20.29 -22.13
C TRP A 315 7.88 -21.71 -22.67
N ALA A 316 7.62 -22.75 -21.87
CA ALA A 316 7.79 -24.13 -22.29
C ALA A 316 6.85 -24.49 -23.45
N LEU A 317 5.57 -24.13 -23.34
CA LEU A 317 4.59 -24.32 -24.42
C LEU A 317 5.02 -23.61 -25.71
N ALA A 318 5.47 -22.36 -25.60
CA ALA A 318 5.95 -21.58 -26.75
C ALA A 318 7.17 -22.23 -27.41
N MET A 319 8.14 -22.72 -26.63
CA MET A 319 9.32 -23.44 -27.17
C MET A 319 8.92 -24.69 -27.95
N PHE A 320 7.95 -25.46 -27.45
CA PHE A 320 7.46 -26.66 -28.14
C PHE A 320 6.39 -26.35 -29.20
N ARG A 321 6.04 -25.07 -29.42
CA ARG A 321 4.96 -24.62 -30.31
C ARG A 321 3.61 -25.28 -30.00
N LEU A 322 3.38 -25.59 -28.73
CA LEU A 322 2.13 -26.17 -28.24
C LEU A 322 1.19 -25.05 -27.79
N TRP A 323 -0.09 -25.20 -28.09
CA TRP A 323 -1.13 -24.42 -27.44
C TRP A 323 -1.45 -25.02 -26.07
N PRO A 324 -1.96 -24.23 -25.11
CA PRO A 324 -2.40 -24.77 -23.83
C PRO A 324 -3.38 -25.94 -23.95
N ALA A 325 -4.24 -25.93 -24.98
CA ALA A 325 -5.19 -27.00 -25.27
C ALA A 325 -4.54 -28.29 -25.81
N ASP A 326 -3.27 -28.26 -26.22
CA ASP A 326 -2.54 -29.44 -26.66
C ASP A 326 -1.85 -30.17 -25.49
N ALA A 327 -1.73 -29.51 -24.33
CA ALA A 327 -1.02 -30.00 -23.16
C ALA A 327 -1.93 -30.47 -22.01
N PHE A 328 -3.22 -30.11 -22.05
CA PHE A 328 -4.25 -30.43 -21.07
C PHE A 328 -5.54 -30.85 -21.78
#